data_AF-A0A2V7J5V3-F1
#
_entry.id   AF-A0A2V7J5V3-F1
#
_cell.length_a   1.000
_cell.length_b   1.000
_cell.length_c   1.000
_cell.angle_alpha   90.00
_cell.angle_beta   90.00
_cell.angle_gamma   90.00
#
_symmetry.space_group_name_H-M   'P 1'
#
loop_
_entity.id
_entity.type
_entity.pdbx_description
1 polymer ?
#
loop_
_entity_poly.entity_id
_entity_poly.type
_entity_poly.pdbx_seq_one_letter_code
_entity_poly.pdbx_strand_id
1 'polypeptide(L)' 'IGAGVRLPDVDLLVRTGGEQRLSDFLLWESAYAELYFVETMWPDFGAADLAVAVAAFHARERRFGGLPEAAAG' A
#
# COMPACT_ATOMS: atom_id res chain seq x y z
N ILE A 1 -25.80 3.12 -19.80
CA ILE A 1 -24.65 2.44 -19.19
C ILE A 1 -24.94 2.27 -17.70
N GLY A 2 -25.14 1.03 -17.23
CA GLY A 2 -25.38 0.80 -15.81
C GLY A 2 -24.19 1.31 -15.01
N ALA A 3 -24.42 1.91 -13.84
CA ALA A 3 -23.36 2.37 -12.96
C ALA A 3 -22.43 1.20 -12.65
N GLY A 4 -21.28 1.13 -13.33
CA GLY A 4 -20.28 0.12 -13.08
C GLY A 4 -19.79 0.25 -11.65
N VAL A 5 -19.65 -0.88 -10.95
CA VAL A 5 -19.08 -0.92 -9.60
C VAL A 5 -17.71 -0.23 -9.65
N ARG A 6 -17.58 0.89 -8.94
CA ARG A 6 -16.28 1.52 -8.69
C ARG A 6 -15.54 0.62 -7.70
N LEU A 7 -14.39 0.11 -8.11
CA LEU A 7 -13.49 -0.60 -7.19
C LEU A 7 -12.93 0.43 -6.18
N PRO A 8 -12.76 0.06 -4.90
CA PRO A 8 -12.14 0.93 -3.92
C PRO A 8 -10.70 1.25 -4.32
N ASP A 9 -10.18 2.38 -3.85
CA ASP A 9 -8.78 2.75 -3.99
C ASP A 9 -7.87 1.73 -3.27
N VAL A 10 -6.59 1.70 -3.63
CA VAL A 10 -5.61 0.81 -3.04
C VAL A 10 -5.15 1.37 -1.70
N ASP A 11 -5.30 0.58 -0.63
CA ASP A 11 -4.81 0.96 0.70
C ASP A 11 -3.35 0.55 0.94
N LEU A 12 -2.95 -0.62 0.41
CA LEU A 12 -1.62 -1.18 0.56
C LEU A 12 -1.17 -1.80 -0.77
N LEU A 13 -0.02 -1.37 -1.27
CA LEU A 13 0.66 -1.96 -2.43
C LEU A 13 1.92 -2.67 -1.95
N VAL A 14 1.94 -4.00 -2.09
CA VAL A 14 3.10 -4.84 -1.77
C VAL A 14 3.91 -5.10 -3.04
N ARG A 15 5.21 -4.83 -3.01
CA ARG A 15 6.13 -5.15 -4.10
C ARG A 15 7.31 -5.98 -3.61
N THR A 16 7.40 -7.19 -4.15
CA THR A 16 8.45 -8.18 -3.90
C THR A 16 9.67 -7.98 -4.81
N GLY A 17 10.79 -8.63 -4.47
CA GLY A 17 11.99 -8.67 -5.30
C GLY A 17 12.92 -7.46 -5.14
N GLY A 18 12.78 -6.67 -4.07
CA GLY A 18 13.72 -5.62 -3.66
C GLY A 18 13.62 -4.29 -4.40
N GLU A 19 12.87 -4.23 -5.50
CA GLU A 19 12.81 -3.05 -6.36
C GLU A 19 11.85 -1.98 -5.83
N GLN A 20 12.35 -0.77 -5.60
CA GLN A 20 11.55 0.35 -5.07
C GLN A 20 10.99 1.25 -6.20
N ARG A 21 10.09 0.69 -7.00
CA ARG A 21 9.37 1.41 -8.07
C ARG A 21 7.95 0.88 -8.19
N LEU A 22 7.05 1.62 -8.83
CA LEU A 22 5.70 1.10 -9.14
C LEU A 22 5.65 0.41 -10.51
N SER A 23 6.57 0.73 -11.42
CA SER A 23 6.58 0.17 -12.79
C SER A 23 5.24 0.34 -13.52
N ASP A 24 4.67 1.55 -13.45
CA ASP A 24 3.40 1.90 -14.12
C ASP A 24 2.19 1.06 -13.66
N PHE A 25 2.24 0.54 -12.43
CA PHE A 25 1.16 -0.24 -11.84
C PHE A 25 0.27 0.62 -10.94
N LEU A 26 -1.01 0.73 -11.29
CA LEU A 26 -2.09 1.36 -10.51
C LEU A 26 -1.72 2.73 -9.91
N LEU A 27 -1.17 3.61 -10.75
CA LEU A 27 -0.64 4.91 -10.30
C LEU A 27 -1.71 5.80 -9.66
N TRP A 28 -2.92 5.81 -10.24
CA TRP A 28 -4.00 6.66 -9.75
C TRP A 28 -4.68 6.07 -8.52
N GLU A 29 -4.98 4.78 -8.57
CA GLU A 29 -5.63 4.04 -7.49
C GLU A 29 -4.73 3.92 -6.25
N SER A 30 -3.41 4.05 -6.41
CA SER A 30 -2.42 3.97 -5.32
C SER A 30 -1.93 5.33 -4.83
N ALA A 31 -2.57 6.45 -5.22
CA ALA A 31 -2.10 7.80 -4.88
C ALA A 31 -1.92 8.04 -3.36
N TYR A 32 -2.71 7.35 -2.52
CA TYR A 32 -2.61 7.37 -1.06
C TYR A 32 -2.41 5.96 -0.45
N ALA A 33 -1.96 5.01 -1.26
CA ALA A 33 -1.62 3.68 -0.76
C ALA A 33 -0.34 3.74 0.07
N GLU A 34 -0.27 2.91 1.10
CA GLU A 34 1.02 2.58 1.69
C GLU A 34 1.80 1.67 0.75
N LEU A 35 3.07 1.99 0.56
CA LEU A 35 3.96 1.22 -0.30
C LEU A 35 4.86 0.33 0.57
N TYR A 36 4.72 -0.98 0.42
CA TYR A 36 5.51 -1.98 1.15
C TYR A 36 6.42 -2.73 0.18
N PHE A 37 7.71 -2.42 0.22
CA PHE A 37 8.73 -3.08 -0.59
C PHE A 37 9.45 -4.14 0.25
N VAL A 38 9.62 -5.34 -0.30
CA VAL A 38 10.30 -6.46 0.37
C VAL A 38 11.29 -7.14 -0.57
N GLU A 39 12.42 -7.59 -0.01
CA GLU A 39 13.48 -8.26 -0.76
C GLU A 39 13.09 -9.68 -1.20
N THR A 40 12.20 -10.35 -0.44
CA THR A 40 11.67 -11.68 -0.76
C THR A 40 11.19 -11.74 -2.20
N MET A 41 11.64 -12.75 -2.96
CA MET A 41 11.23 -12.96 -4.34
C MET A 41 9.80 -13.50 -4.38
N TRP A 42 9.05 -13.18 -5.45
CA TRP A 42 7.65 -13.59 -5.57
C TRP A 42 7.39 -15.09 -5.35
N PRO A 43 8.21 -16.02 -5.87
CA PRO A 43 8.00 -17.46 -5.62
C PRO A 43 8.16 -17.87 -4.15
N ASP A 44 8.90 -17.08 -3.37
CA ASP A 44 9.19 -17.34 -1.95
C ASP A 44 8.25 -16.55 -1.02
N PHE A 45 7.46 -15.62 -1.55
CA PHE A 45 6.55 -14.79 -0.76
C PHE A 45 5.31 -15.58 -0.34
N GLY A 46 5.12 -15.75 0.98
CA GLY A 46 4.08 -16.59 1.55
C GLY A 46 3.07 -15.85 2.44
N ALA A 47 2.18 -16.62 3.07
CA ALA A 47 1.15 -16.10 3.97
C ALA A 47 1.74 -15.36 5.18
N ALA A 48 2.90 -15.80 5.68
CA ALA A 48 3.60 -15.14 6.78
C ALA A 48 4.10 -13.75 6.37
N ASP A 49 4.70 -13.61 5.18
CA ASP A 49 5.16 -12.33 4.65
C ASP A 49 3.99 -11.37 4.43
N LEU A 50 2.86 -11.87 3.93
CA LEU A 50 1.64 -11.08 3.80
C LEU A 50 1.13 -10.59 5.16
N ALA A 51 1.14 -11.44 6.18
CA ALA A 51 0.75 -11.04 7.53
C ALA A 51 1.65 -9.93 8.09
N VAL A 52 2.96 -10.00 7.83
CA VAL A 52 3.92 -8.94 8.19
C VAL A 52 3.62 -7.64 7.43
N ALA A 53 3.34 -7.71 6.13
CA ALA A 53 2.99 -6.55 5.32
C ALA A 53 1.71 -5.86 5.83
N VAL A 54 0.68 -6.63 6.19
CA VAL A 54 -0.57 -6.12 6.77
C VAL A 54 -0.34 -5.52 8.16
N ALA A 55 0.48 -6.15 9.00
CA ALA A 55 0.85 -5.59 10.30
C ALA A 55 1.60 -4.25 10.15
N ALA A 56 2.51 -4.16 9.19
CA ALA A 56 3.24 -2.93 8.87
C ALA A 56 2.30 -1.82 8.36
N PHE A 57 1.28 -2.17 7.57
CA PHE A 57 0.23 -1.24 7.15
C PHE A 57 -0.54 -0.67 8.35
N HIS A 58 -1.00 -1.52 9.28
CA HIS A 58 -1.72 -1.07 10.47
C HIS A 58 -0.89 -0.22 11.43
N ALA A 59 0.43 -0.35 11.40
CA ALA A 59 1.33 0.46 12.23
C ALA A 59 1.52 1.89 11.68
N ARG A 60 1.07 2.18 10.46
CA ARG A 60 1.21 3.50 9.84
C ARG A 60 -0.02 4.36 10.05
N GLU A 61 0.23 5.65 10.25
CA GLU A 61 -0.79 6.69 10.34
C GLU A 61 -0.92 7.37 8.97
N ARG A 62 -2.01 7.08 8.26
CA ARG A 62 -2.33 7.71 6.96
C ARG A 62 -3.01 9.04 7.17
N ARG A 63 -2.38 10.11 6.71
CA ARG A 63 -2.83 11.49 6.97
C ARG A 63 -3.64 12.11 5.85
N PHE A 64 -3.56 11.58 4.62
CA PHE A 64 -4.31 12.09 3.46
C PHE A 64 -4.18 13.62 3.26
N GLY A 65 -3.01 14.19 3.56
CA GLY A 65 -2.76 15.65 3.50
C GLY A 65 -3.06 16.43 4.79
N GLY A 66 -3.54 15.77 5.85
CA GLY A 66 -3.72 16.35 7.18
C GLY A 66 -2.43 16.46 8.00
N LEU A 67 -2.45 17.34 9.01
CA LEU A 67 -1.37 17.43 10.00
C LEU A 67 -1.55 16.34 11.07
N PRO A 68 -0.45 15.78 11.61
CA PRO A 68 -0.55 14.91 12.78
C PRO A 68 -1.17 15.66 13.96
N GLU A 69 -1.92 14.94 14.80
CA GLU A 69 -2.61 15.49 15.97
C GLU A 69 -1.66 16.27 16.90
N ALA A 70 -0.41 15.80 17.04
CA ALA A 70 0.63 16.48 17.82
C ALA A 70 1.13 17.83 17.24
N ALA A 71 0.85 18.12 15.97
CA ALA A 71 1.23 19.37 15.31
C ALA A 71 0.08 20.38 15.25
N ALA A 72 -1.14 20.00 15.64
CA ALA A 72 -2.31 20.86 15.76
C ALA A 72 -2.40 21.42 17.19
N GLY A 73 -1.41 22.22 17.57
CA GLY A 73 -1.44 23.02 18.80
C GLY A 73 -2.42 24.18 18.73
#